data_AF-A0ABD3EXD5-F1
#
_entry.id   AF-A0ABD3EXD5-F1
#
_cell.length_a   1.000
_cell.length_b   1.000
_cell.length_c   1.000
_cell.angle_alpha   90.00
_cell.angle_beta   90.00
_cell.angle_gamma   90.00
#
_symmetry.space_group_name_H-M   'P 1'
#
loop_
_entity.id
_entity.type
_entity.pdbx_description
1 polymer ?
#
loop_
_entity_poly.entity_id
_entity_poly.type
_entity_poly.pdbx_seq_one_letter_code
_entity_poly.pdbx_strand_id
1 'polypeptide(L)' 'MARAYMSTRKKLLIVLEAETSPVKAAARKHNVQPSQIRRWAKNQAKLEATVSRNPRAKTLNGGRPRQDAELEVELAA' A
#
# COMPACT_ATOMS: atom_id res chain seq x y z
N MET A 1 -20.07 6.78 -1.98
CA MET A 1 -18.80 7.00 -1.27
C MET A 1 -17.69 7.20 -2.29
N ALA A 2 -16.97 8.33 -2.24
CA ALA A 2 -15.81 8.56 -3.10
C ALA A 2 -14.76 7.46 -2.85
N ARG A 3 -14.22 6.87 -3.93
CA ARG A 3 -13.23 5.81 -3.86
C ARG A 3 -11.88 6.43 -3.50
N ALA A 4 -11.62 6.65 -2.21
CA ALA A 4 -10.34 7.18 -1.75
C ALA A 4 -9.22 6.18 -2.13
N TYR A 5 -8.38 6.56 -3.09
CA TYR A 5 -7.25 5.73 -3.51
C TYR A 5 -6.16 5.75 -2.44
N MET A 6 -6.16 4.73 -1.59
CA MET A 6 -5.17 4.55 -0.54
C MET A 6 -3.86 3.95 -1.09
N SER A 7 -2.71 4.44 -0.62
CA SER A 7 -1.39 3.92 -0.99
C SER A 7 -1.21 2.46 -0.52
N THR A 8 -0.33 1.72 -1.21
CA THR A 8 0.07 0.35 -0.82
C THR A 8 0.70 0.33 0.57
N ARG A 9 1.50 1.34 0.91
CA ARG A 9 2.08 1.49 2.26
C ARG A 9 1.00 1.56 3.34
N LYS A 10 -0.02 2.40 3.14
CA LYS A 10 -1.10 2.52 4.13
C LYS A 10 -1.92 1.23 4.21
N LYS A 11 -2.17 0.53 3.10
CA LYS A 11 -2.80 -0.80 3.10
C LYS A 11 -1.99 -1.81 3.92
N LEU A 12 -0.67 -1.84 3.75
CA LEU A 12 0.21 -2.74 4.49
C LEU A 12 0.18 -2.47 5.99
N LEU A 13 0.26 -1.20 6.41
CA LEU A 13 0.17 -0.83 7.84
C LEU A 13 -1.13 -1.29 8.49
N ILE A 14 -2.26 -1.16 7.79
CA ILE A 14 -3.56 -1.60 8.29
C ILE A 14 -3.62 -3.13 8.42
N VAL A 15 -2.99 -3.86 7.49
CA VAL A 15 -2.91 -5.33 7.56
C VAL A 15 -2.08 -5.75 8.78
N LEU A 16 -0.90 -5.17 8.98
CA LEU A 16 -0.04 -5.48 10.15
C LEU A 16 -0.72 -5.13 11.48
N GLU A 17 -1.47 -4.02 11.54
CA GLU A 17 -2.27 -3.68 12.72
C GLU A 17 -3.40 -4.71 12.96
N ALA A 18 -4.01 -5.24 11.90
CA ALA A 18 -5.07 -6.23 11.99
C ALA A 18 -4.56 -7.66 12.31
N GLU A 19 -3.25 -7.92 12.25
CA GLU A 19 -2.64 -9.16 12.74
C GLU A 19 -2.49 -9.16 14.27
N THR A 20 -2.26 -7.98 14.85
CA THR A 20 -2.06 -7.80 16.30
C THR A 20 -3.33 -7.40 17.04
N SER A 21 -4.39 -7.00 16.31
CA SER A 21 -5.66 -6.54 16.88
C SER A 21 -6.87 -7.09 16.12
N PRO A 22 -8.08 -7.08 16.71
CA PRO A 22 -9.27 -7.55 16.00
C PRO A 22 -9.52 -6.77 14.71
N VAL A 23 -9.69 -7.48 13.59
CA VAL A 23 -9.92 -6.87 12.25
C VAL A 23 -11.04 -5.83 12.25
N LYS A 24 -12.11 -6.02 13.03
CA LYS A 24 -13.22 -5.06 13.15
C LYS A 24 -12.78 -3.74 13.81
N ALA A 25 -11.86 -3.79 14.76
CA ALA A 25 -11.33 -2.60 15.42
C ALA A 25 -10.43 -1.81 14.46
N ALA A 26 -9.48 -2.47 13.80
CA ALA A 26 -8.63 -1.86 12.78
C ALA A 26 -9.47 -1.25 11.63
N ALA A 27 -10.50 -1.95 11.17
CA ALA A 27 -11.44 -1.47 10.16
C ALA A 27 -12.13 -0.16 10.56
N ARG A 28 -12.66 -0.08 11.79
CA ARG A 28 -13.27 1.15 12.32
C ARG A 28 -12.27 2.29 12.43
N LYS A 29 -11.09 2.03 12.99
CA LYS A 29 -10.03 3.04 13.17
C LYS A 29 -9.60 3.68 11.86
N HIS A 30 -9.49 2.89 10.80
CA HIS A 30 -9.02 3.37 9.49
C HIS A 30 -10.15 3.71 8.51
N ASN A 31 -11.41 3.63 8.94
CA ASN A 31 -12.60 3.84 8.11
C ASN A 31 -12.59 2.99 6.81
N VAL A 32 -12.25 1.71 6.95
CA VAL A 32 -12.23 0.72 5.86
C VAL A 32 -13.13 -0.46 6.20
N GLN A 33 -13.60 -1.17 5.19
CA GLN A 33 -14.39 -2.38 5.43
C GLN A 33 -13.49 -3.56 5.83
N PRO A 34 -13.92 -4.42 6.78
CA PRO A 34 -13.18 -5.63 7.13
C PRO A 34 -12.87 -6.55 5.93
N SER A 35 -13.77 -6.60 4.94
CA SER A 35 -13.59 -7.35 3.69
C SER A 35 -12.38 -6.85 2.88
N GLN A 36 -12.11 -5.54 2.89
CA GLN A 36 -10.96 -4.93 2.23
C GLN A 36 -9.66 -5.35 2.91
N ILE A 37 -9.62 -5.33 4.25
CA ILE A 37 -8.45 -5.78 5.02
C ILE A 37 -8.14 -7.25 4.71
N ARG A 38 -9.15 -8.13 4.75
CA ARG A 38 -8.95 -9.56 4.41
C ARG A 38 -8.42 -9.76 2.99
N ARG A 39 -8.89 -8.97 2.02
CA ARG A 39 -8.39 -9.01 0.64
C ARG A 39 -6.94 -8.52 0.53
N TRP A 40 -6.55 -7.52 1.32
CA TRP A 40 -5.16 -7.04 1.37
C TRP A 40 -4.24 -8.05 2.06
N ALA A 41 -4.67 -8.68 3.15
CA ALA A 41 -3.93 -9.74 3.84
C ALA A 41 -3.60 -10.90 2.89
N LYS A 42 -4.55 -11.32 2.03
CA LYS A 42 -4.29 -12.31 0.97
C LYS A 42 -3.17 -11.92 -0.01
N ASN A 43 -2.87 -10.63 -0.14
CA ASN A 43 -1.86 -10.09 -1.04
C ASN A 43 -0.71 -9.40 -0.27
N GLN A 44 -0.50 -9.74 1.00
CA GLN A 44 0.46 -9.06 1.87
C GLN A 44 1.89 -9.10 1.36
N ALA A 45 2.39 -10.27 0.94
CA ALA A 45 3.73 -10.39 0.35
C ALA A 45 3.91 -9.47 -0.87
N LYS A 46 2.88 -9.32 -1.72
CA LYS A 46 2.91 -8.40 -2.85
C LYS A 46 2.88 -6.93 -2.40
N LEU A 47 2.15 -6.60 -1.34
CA LEU A 47 2.14 -5.26 -0.75
C LEU A 47 3.53 -4.90 -0.22
N GLU A 48 4.18 -5.80 0.51
CA GLU A 48 5.54 -5.61 1.04
C GLU A 48 6.55 -5.36 -0.09
N ALA A 49 6.58 -6.22 -1.11
CA ALA A 49 7.44 -6.03 -2.27
C ALA A 49 7.18 -4.70 -2.99
N THR A 50 5.91 -4.32 -3.14
CA THR A 50 5.54 -3.05 -3.79
C THR A 50 5.95 -1.84 -2.95
N VAL A 51 5.79 -1.91 -1.63
CA VAL A 51 6.17 -0.82 -0.70
C VAL A 51 7.68 -0.65 -0.64
N SER A 52 8.43 -1.76 -0.61
CA SER A 52 9.90 -1.76 -0.67
C SER A 52 10.40 -1.07 -1.95
N ARG A 53 9.79 -1.37 -3.11
CA ARG A 53 10.14 -0.73 -4.38
C ARG A 53 9.66 0.72 -4.49
N ASN A 54 8.41 1.00 -4.10
CA ASN A 54 7.81 2.33 -4.18
C ASN A 54 6.75 2.52 -3.08
N PRO A 55 7.08 3.23 -1.99
CA PRO A 55 6.17 3.44 -0.87
C PRO A 55 4.96 4.34 -1.21
N ARG A 56 5.00 5.07 -2.32
CA ARG A 56 3.92 5.96 -2.80
C ARG A 56 3.02 5.30 -3.83
N ALA A 57 3.27 4.04 -4.20
CA ALA A 57 2.43 3.32 -5.15
C ALA A 57 0.97 3.25 -4.66
N LYS A 58 0.01 3.48 -5.56
CA LYS A 58 -1.43 3.36 -5.28
C LYS A 58 -1.98 1.98 -5.66
N THR A 59 -1.29 1.30 -6.57
CA THR A 59 -1.64 -0.02 -7.11
C THR A 59 -0.57 -1.04 -6.77
N LEU A 60 -0.96 -2.32 -6.80
CA LEU A 60 -0.01 -3.45 -6.73
C LEU A 60 0.75 -3.65 -8.04
N ASN A 61 0.21 -3.11 -9.13
CA ASN A 61 0.91 -3.06 -10.40
C ASN A 61 2.02 -2.01 -10.22
N GLY A 62 3.27 -2.45 -10.21
CA GLY A 62 4.44 -1.58 -10.09
C GLY A 62 4.63 -0.60 -11.26
N GLY A 63 3.76 -0.66 -12.28
CA GLY A 63 3.86 0.14 -13.49
C GLY A 63 5.10 -0.23 -14.32
N ARG A 64 5.31 0.50 -15.42
CA ARG A 64 6.62 0.50 -16.08
C ARG A 64 7.65 1.12 -15.11
N PRO A 65 8.88 0.58 -15.02
CA PRO A 65 9.95 1.26 -14.31
C PRO A 65 10.10 2.69 -14.84
N ARG A 66 10.35 3.64 -13.94
CA ARG A 66 10.70 5.02 -14.31
C ARG A 66 12.00 4.97 -15.10
N GLN A 67 11.97 5.38 -16.36
CA GLN A 67 13.13 5.33 -17.26
C GLN A 67 14.11 6.46 -16.94
N ASP A 68 13.64 7.52 -16.28
CA ASP A 68 14.33 8.80 -16.15
C ASP A 68 15.00 8.96 -14.76
N ALA A 69 15.11 7.87 -13.99
CA ALA A 69 15.67 7.92 -12.63
C ALA A 69 17.14 8.37 -12.62
N GLU A 70 17.90 8.02 -13.66
CA GLU A 70 19.30 8.45 -13.83
C GLU A 70 19.38 9.93 -14.21
N LEU A 71 18.44 10.42 -15.04
CA LEU A 71 18.38 11.84 -15.45
C LEU A 71 18.04 12.77 -14.29
N GLU A 72 17.18 12.38 -13.35
CA GLU A 72 16.89 13.21 -12.16
C GLU A 72 18.09 13.29 -11.19
N VAL A 73 18.95 12.27 -11.13
CA VAL A 73 20.20 12.32 -10.35
C VAL A 73 21.20 13.28 -10.98
N GLU A 74 21.29 13.29 -12.32
CA GLU A 74 22.18 14.17 -13.08
C GLU A 74 21.73 15.64 -13.03
N LEU A 75 20.42 15.91 -13.01
CA LEU A 75 19.86 17.27 -12.91
C LEU A 75 19.85 17.83 -11.48
N ALA A 76 20.00 16.97 -10.47
CA ALA A 76 20.07 17.36 -9.06
C ALA A 76 21.52 17.53 -8.56
N ALA A 77 22.52 17.21 -9.39
CA ALA A 77 23.95 17.46 -9.17
C ALA A 77 24.36 18.83 -9.73
#